data_AF-A0A9D9S216-F1
#
_entry.id   AF-A0A9D9S216-F1
#
_cell.length_a   1.000
_cell.length_b   1.000
_cell.length_c   1.000
_cell.angle_alpha   90.00
_cell.angle_beta   90.00
_cell.angle_gamma   90.00
#
_symmetry.space_group_name_H-M   'P 1'
#
loop_
_entity.id
_entity.type
_entity.pdbx_description
1 polymer ?
#
loop_
_entity_poly.entity_id
_entity_poly.type
_entity_poly.pdbx_seq_one_letter_code
_entity_poly.pdbx_strand_id
1 'polypeptide(L)'
;MTLRDEILTGPKAAECAPHVVTNDMAKDTDYMAKDQAIADILNAGRPPKIRQREVGDGLISLALGIPAGPVFLMQLEMLANMPVTAETPVEQLAQIAVARQAWRSINRSGFDVGDATVRAGLDMFVGSLLTADQAAAVKALAETPDVVTAADVSVALRVEV
;
A
#
# COMPACT_ATOMS: atom_id res chain seq x y z
N MET A 1 -1.73 -16.84 4.09
CA MET A 1 -1.53 -17.69 2.89
C MET A 1 -0.04 -17.70 2.63
N THR A 2 0.58 -18.88 2.60
CA THR A 2 2.03 -18.99 2.34
C THR A 2 2.31 -18.85 0.85
N LEU A 3 3.56 -18.56 0.47
CA LEU A 3 3.97 -18.56 -0.94
C LEU A 3 3.74 -19.94 -1.59
N ARG A 4 3.88 -21.02 -0.82
CA ARG A 4 3.58 -22.38 -1.27
C ARG A 4 2.10 -22.54 -1.63
N ASP A 5 1.19 -22.08 -0.78
CA ASP A 5 -0.25 -22.12 -1.04
C ASP A 5 -0.60 -21.29 -2.28
N GLU A 6 0.05 -20.14 -2.45
CA GLU A 6 -0.10 -19.26 -3.62
C GLU A 6 0.29 -19.95 -4.92
N ILE A 7 1.41 -20.68 -4.93
CA ILE A 7 1.87 -21.43 -6.10
C ILE A 7 0.93 -22.62 -6.41
N LEU A 8 0.52 -23.38 -5.38
CA LEU A 8 -0.17 -24.67 -5.58
C LEU A 8 -1.68 -24.55 -5.69
N THR A 9 -2.29 -23.56 -5.04
CA THR A 9 -3.75 -23.43 -4.92
C THR A 9 -4.25 -22.01 -5.13
N GLY A 10 -3.35 -21.06 -5.39
CA GLY A 10 -3.70 -19.67 -5.62
C GLY A 10 -4.34 -19.43 -6.99
N PRO A 11 -4.73 -18.17 -7.26
CA PRO A 11 -5.43 -17.80 -8.51
C PRO A 11 -4.66 -18.13 -9.79
N LYS A 12 -3.31 -18.15 -9.73
CA LYS A 12 -2.43 -18.47 -10.86
C LYS A 12 -1.87 -19.89 -10.83
N ALA A 13 -2.37 -20.75 -9.94
CA ALA A 13 -1.84 -22.10 -9.76
C ALA A 13 -1.86 -22.93 -11.06
N ALA A 14 -2.88 -22.77 -11.91
CA ALA A 14 -2.96 -23.45 -13.19
C ALA A 14 -1.83 -23.07 -14.16
N GLU A 15 -1.40 -21.80 -14.13
CA GLU A 15 -0.28 -21.29 -14.95
C GLU A 15 1.06 -21.72 -14.35
N CYS A 16 1.17 -21.78 -13.01
CA CYS A 16 2.38 -22.24 -12.33
C CYS A 16 2.58 -23.76 -12.47
N ALA A 17 1.50 -24.56 -12.54
CA ALA A 17 1.54 -26.03 -12.47
C ALA A 17 2.56 -26.72 -13.40
N PRO A 18 2.74 -26.31 -14.69
CA PRO A 18 3.74 -26.92 -15.58
C PRO A 18 5.20 -26.72 -15.12
N HIS A 19 5.43 -25.75 -14.26
CA HIS A 19 6.73 -25.35 -13.75
C HIS A 19 7.00 -25.85 -12.32
N VAL A 20 6.01 -26.43 -11.63
CA VAL A 20 6.19 -26.88 -10.25
C VAL A 20 7.12 -28.09 -10.19
N VAL A 21 8.17 -27.99 -9.37
CA VAL A 21 9.08 -29.08 -9.02
C VAL A 21 9.18 -29.15 -7.49
N THR A 22 8.67 -30.22 -6.91
CA THR A 22 8.73 -30.49 -5.45
C THR A 22 9.81 -31.53 -5.12
N ASN A 23 10.10 -31.72 -3.83
CA ASN A 23 11.07 -32.74 -3.37
C ASN A 23 10.65 -34.18 -3.68
N ASP A 24 9.35 -34.43 -3.84
CA ASP A 24 8.82 -35.77 -4.13
C ASP A 24 8.90 -36.14 -5.62
N MET A 25 9.26 -35.18 -6.48
CA MET A 25 9.39 -35.40 -7.92
C MET A 25 10.80 -35.86 -8.27
N ALA A 26 10.94 -36.53 -9.42
CA ALA A 26 12.25 -36.83 -9.97
C ALA A 26 13.06 -35.53 -10.14
N LYS A 27 14.37 -35.61 -9.87
CA LYS A 27 15.26 -34.45 -9.96
C LYS A 27 15.21 -33.88 -11.38
N ASP A 28 14.64 -32.68 -11.49
CA ASP A 28 14.64 -31.89 -12.71
C ASP A 28 15.94 -31.08 -12.77
N THR A 29 16.64 -31.06 -13.90
CA THR A 29 17.85 -30.23 -14.08
C THR A 29 17.51 -28.77 -14.37
N ASP A 30 16.30 -28.50 -14.85
CA ASP A 30 15.83 -27.18 -15.28
C ASP A 30 15.02 -26.47 -14.18
N TYR A 31 15.04 -27.00 -12.95
CA TYR A 31 14.28 -26.47 -11.82
C TYR A 31 14.49 -24.96 -11.59
N MET A 32 15.70 -24.45 -11.79
CA MET A 32 15.99 -23.01 -11.64
C MET A 32 15.24 -22.16 -12.66
N ALA A 33 15.18 -22.60 -13.93
CA ALA A 33 14.44 -21.90 -14.97
C ALA A 33 12.93 -21.97 -14.70
N LYS A 34 12.46 -23.09 -14.17
CA LYS A 34 11.06 -23.26 -13.77
C LYS A 34 10.67 -22.40 -12.57
N ASP A 35 11.54 -22.27 -11.56
CA ASP A 35 11.31 -21.33 -10.45
C ASP A 35 11.22 -19.89 -10.92
N GLN A 36 12.09 -19.51 -11.86
CA GLN A 36 12.05 -18.18 -12.47
C GLN A 36 10.74 -17.96 -13.23
N ALA A 37 10.27 -18.96 -13.99
CA ALA A 37 8.99 -18.87 -14.67
C ALA A 37 7.82 -18.69 -13.68
N ILE A 38 7.81 -19.42 -12.56
CA ILE A 38 6.81 -19.24 -11.50
C ILE A 38 6.90 -17.83 -10.90
N ALA A 39 8.10 -17.34 -10.61
CA ALA A 39 8.31 -15.99 -10.09
C ALA A 39 7.77 -14.94 -11.06
N ASP A 40 8.04 -15.07 -12.36
CA ASP A 40 7.54 -14.15 -13.40
C ASP A 40 6.00 -14.19 -13.49
N ILE A 41 5.40 -15.39 -13.46
CA ILE A 41 3.94 -15.58 -13.44
C ILE A 41 3.34 -14.89 -12.21
N LEU A 42 3.89 -15.11 -11.02
CA LEU A 42 3.37 -14.54 -9.78
C LEU A 42 3.55 -13.01 -9.73
N ASN A 43 4.67 -12.49 -10.24
CA ASN A 43 4.95 -11.06 -10.27
C ASN A 43 4.13 -10.30 -11.32
N ALA A 44 3.62 -10.96 -12.37
CA ALA A 44 2.83 -10.31 -13.41
C ALA A 44 1.57 -9.64 -12.85
N GLY A 45 1.57 -8.31 -12.76
CA GLY A 45 0.45 -7.54 -12.17
C GLY A 45 0.32 -7.70 -10.65
N ARG A 46 1.38 -8.13 -9.95
CA ARG A 46 1.39 -8.20 -8.49
C ARG A 46 1.32 -6.79 -7.91
N PRO A 47 0.33 -6.48 -7.06
CA PRO A 47 0.23 -5.17 -6.45
C PRO A 47 1.40 -4.94 -5.47
N PRO A 48 1.80 -3.68 -5.27
CA PRO A 48 2.84 -3.37 -4.29
C PRO A 48 2.38 -3.75 -2.87
N LYS A 49 3.35 -4.09 -2.03
CA LYS A 49 3.12 -4.33 -0.62
C LYS A 49 3.06 -3.00 0.12
N ILE A 50 1.97 -2.76 0.81
CA ILE A 50 1.81 -1.63 1.72
C ILE A 50 2.58 -1.95 3.00
N ARG A 51 3.43 -1.01 3.43
CA ARG A 51 4.13 -1.08 4.72
C ARG A 51 3.78 0.14 5.55
N GLN A 52 3.80 -0.04 6.87
CA GLN A 52 3.72 1.09 7.80
C GLN A 52 4.84 2.08 7.49
N ARG A 53 4.45 3.34 7.32
CA ARG A 53 5.32 4.45 6.95
C ARG A 53 4.75 5.76 7.44
N GLU A 54 5.36 6.29 8.49
CA GLU A 54 5.15 7.65 8.94
C GLU A 54 5.69 8.66 7.92
N VAL A 55 4.89 9.66 7.59
CA VAL A 55 5.26 10.75 6.69
C VAL A 55 4.97 12.11 7.31
N GLY A 56 5.84 13.07 7.03
CA GLY A 56 5.67 14.48 7.39
C GLY A 56 5.21 15.34 6.22
N ASP A 57 5.07 16.63 6.49
CA ASP A 57 4.68 17.68 5.54
C ASP A 57 5.56 17.71 4.28
N GLY A 58 6.88 17.54 4.42
CA GLY A 58 7.84 17.57 3.32
C GLY A 58 7.63 16.41 2.34
N LEU A 59 7.41 15.19 2.83
CA LEU A 59 7.15 14.02 1.98
C LEU A 59 5.80 14.12 1.28
N ILE A 60 4.78 14.63 1.98
CA ILE A 60 3.46 14.89 1.38
C ILE A 60 3.59 15.96 0.28
N SER A 61 4.31 17.05 0.55
CA SER A 61 4.51 18.12 -0.43
C SER A 61 5.26 17.64 -1.67
N LEU A 62 6.27 16.80 -1.50
CA LEU A 62 7.01 16.20 -2.60
C LEU A 62 6.16 15.22 -3.42
N ALA A 63 5.35 14.39 -2.76
CA ALA A 63 4.48 13.42 -3.43
C ALA A 63 3.41 14.11 -4.29
N LEU A 64 2.86 15.22 -3.80
CA LEU A 64 1.81 15.98 -4.50
C LEU A 64 2.37 16.97 -5.52
N GLY A 65 3.60 17.43 -5.34
CA GLY A 65 4.23 18.43 -6.20
C GLY A 65 3.71 19.86 -5.99
N ILE A 66 4.25 20.81 -6.73
CA ILE A 66 3.85 22.23 -6.65
C ILE A 66 2.78 22.52 -7.71
N PRO A 67 1.69 23.25 -7.38
CA PRO A 67 1.38 23.82 -6.06
C PRO A 67 0.57 22.91 -5.14
N ALA A 68 0.18 21.71 -5.60
CA ALA A 68 -0.79 20.86 -4.95
C ALA A 68 -0.43 20.49 -3.49
N GLY A 69 0.83 20.16 -3.21
CA GLY A 69 1.31 19.81 -1.88
C GLY A 69 1.13 20.94 -0.85
N PRO A 70 1.75 22.12 -1.08
CA PRO A 70 1.55 23.28 -0.21
C PRO A 70 0.09 23.70 -0.07
N VAL A 71 -0.69 23.68 -1.16
CA VAL A 71 -2.12 24.04 -1.12
C VAL A 71 -2.91 23.05 -0.26
N PHE A 72 -2.68 21.74 -0.41
CA PHE A 72 -3.31 20.72 0.43
C PHE A 72 -3.02 20.93 1.91
N LEU A 73 -1.75 21.12 2.27
CA LEU A 73 -1.35 21.33 3.68
C LEU A 73 -2.00 22.58 4.27
N MET A 74 -2.04 23.68 3.50
CA MET A 74 -2.70 24.92 3.92
C MET A 74 -4.21 24.73 4.10
N GLN A 75 -4.89 24.05 3.17
CA GLN A 75 -6.33 23.78 3.28
C GLN A 75 -6.64 22.83 4.44
N LEU A 76 -5.81 21.81 4.68
CA LEU A 76 -5.93 20.90 5.81
C LEU A 76 -5.79 21.66 7.14
N GLU A 77 -4.82 22.57 7.25
CA GLU A 77 -4.65 23.45 8.40
C GLU A 77 -5.88 24.33 8.62
N MET A 78 -6.40 24.96 7.58
CA MET A 78 -7.61 25.79 7.66
C MET A 78 -8.81 24.99 8.15
N LEU A 79 -9.03 23.78 7.62
CA LEU A 79 -10.12 22.91 8.03
C LEU A 79 -9.94 22.42 9.47
N ALA A 80 -8.71 22.06 9.85
CA ALA A 80 -8.38 21.65 11.22
C ALA A 80 -8.66 22.77 12.23
N ASN A 81 -8.41 24.03 11.86
CA ASN A 81 -8.63 25.18 12.72
C ASN A 81 -10.04 25.78 12.61
N MET A 82 -10.95 25.17 11.83
CA MET A 82 -12.33 25.63 11.70
C MET A 82 -13.03 25.60 13.07
N PRO A 83 -13.73 26.68 13.49
CA PRO A 83 -14.44 26.71 14.75
C PRO A 83 -15.60 25.71 14.74
N VAL A 84 -15.79 25.03 15.87
CA VAL A 84 -16.91 24.10 16.08
C VAL A 84 -17.86 24.74 17.09
N THR A 85 -19.13 24.80 16.73
CA THR A 85 -20.22 25.33 17.58
C THR A 85 -21.25 24.24 17.84
N ALA A 86 -22.23 24.51 18.71
CA ALA A 86 -23.34 23.59 18.96
C ALA A 86 -24.22 23.35 17.71
N GLU A 87 -24.13 24.23 16.72
CA GLU A 87 -24.91 24.16 15.48
C GLU A 87 -24.16 23.46 14.33
N THR A 88 -22.89 23.07 14.55
CA THR A 88 -22.09 22.40 13.51
C THR A 88 -22.73 21.04 13.16
N PRO A 89 -23.09 20.79 11.88
CA PRO A 89 -23.61 19.51 11.45
C PRO A 89 -22.65 18.36 11.75
N VAL A 90 -23.18 17.19 12.09
CA VAL A 90 -22.36 16.01 12.48
C VAL A 90 -21.38 15.60 11.37
N GLU A 91 -21.79 15.70 10.11
CA GLU A 91 -20.91 15.38 8.96
C GLU A 91 -19.73 16.34 8.86
N GLN A 92 -19.97 17.64 9.04
CA GLN A 92 -18.92 18.66 9.05
C GLN A 92 -18.02 18.50 10.29
N LEU A 93 -18.61 18.15 11.44
CA LEU A 93 -17.86 17.86 12.67
C LEU A 93 -16.89 16.70 12.46
N ALA A 94 -17.32 15.62 11.78
CA ALA A 94 -16.47 14.48 11.47
C ALA A 94 -15.29 14.87 10.57
N GLN A 95 -15.53 15.65 9.51
CA GLN A 95 -14.48 16.15 8.63
C GLN A 95 -13.46 17.02 9.39
N ILE A 96 -13.93 17.95 10.22
CA ILE A 96 -13.06 18.81 11.05
C ILE A 96 -12.25 17.95 12.04
N ALA A 97 -12.88 16.96 12.68
CA ALA A 97 -12.21 16.08 13.64
C ALA A 97 -11.09 15.26 12.99
N VAL A 98 -11.35 14.67 11.81
CA VAL A 98 -10.36 13.92 11.03
C VAL A 98 -9.23 14.84 10.57
N ALA A 99 -9.55 16.04 10.08
CA ALA A 99 -8.56 17.04 9.68
C ALA A 99 -7.66 17.47 10.85
N ARG A 100 -8.23 17.71 12.03
CA ARG A 100 -7.47 18.02 13.26
C ARG A 100 -6.54 16.90 13.67
N GLN A 101 -6.96 15.64 13.53
CA GLN A 101 -6.12 14.49 13.84
C GLN A 101 -4.98 14.37 12.83
N ALA A 102 -5.28 14.46 11.54
CA ALA A 102 -4.28 14.41 10.47
C ALA A 102 -3.25 15.53 10.62
N TRP A 103 -3.68 16.79 10.77
CA TRP A 103 -2.80 17.94 10.96
C TRP A 103 -1.86 17.79 12.16
N ARG A 104 -2.37 17.33 13.31
CA ARG A 104 -1.53 17.07 14.50
C ARG A 104 -0.54 15.93 14.28
N SER A 105 -0.94 14.90 13.55
CA SER A 105 -0.10 13.73 13.29
C SER A 105 1.03 14.08 12.33
N ILE A 106 0.75 14.82 11.25
CA ILE A 106 1.75 15.30 10.28
C ILE A 106 2.81 16.15 10.98
N ASN A 107 2.39 17.10 11.83
CA ASN A 107 3.30 17.99 12.57
C ASN A 107 4.13 17.29 13.65
N ARG A 108 3.79 16.04 14.00
CA ARG A 108 4.54 15.22 14.97
C ARG A 108 5.22 14.02 14.32
N SER A 109 5.23 13.95 13.00
CA SER A 109 5.70 12.78 12.22
C SER A 109 5.01 11.46 12.60
N GLY A 110 3.78 11.50 13.11
CA GLY A 110 2.99 10.31 13.47
C GLY A 110 1.91 9.95 12.45
N PHE A 111 1.95 10.53 11.25
CA PHE A 111 0.95 10.28 10.21
C PHE A 111 1.38 9.08 9.36
N ASP A 112 0.91 7.88 9.73
CA ASP A 112 1.26 6.63 9.06
C ASP A 112 0.36 6.36 7.86
N VAL A 113 0.88 6.54 6.65
CA VAL A 113 0.13 6.32 5.39
C VAL A 113 0.06 4.84 4.97
N GLY A 114 0.72 3.95 5.71
CA GLY A 114 0.55 2.51 5.61
C GLY A 114 -0.66 1.99 6.39
N ASP A 115 -1.12 2.74 7.39
CA ASP A 115 -2.26 2.36 8.21
C ASP A 115 -3.58 2.45 7.43
N ALA A 116 -4.42 1.40 7.55
CA ALA A 116 -5.67 1.30 6.80
C ALA A 116 -6.66 2.42 7.17
N THR A 117 -6.67 2.87 8.43
CA THR A 117 -7.58 3.91 8.90
C THR A 117 -7.13 5.28 8.40
N VAL A 118 -5.82 5.56 8.42
CA VAL A 118 -5.26 6.79 7.84
C VAL A 118 -5.53 6.86 6.34
N ARG A 119 -5.38 5.74 5.62
CA ARG A 119 -5.70 5.65 4.18
C ARG A 119 -7.18 5.91 3.90
N ALA A 120 -8.08 5.35 4.72
CA ALA A 120 -9.51 5.65 4.61
C ALA A 120 -9.82 7.13 4.89
N GLY A 121 -9.12 7.75 5.85
CA GLY A 121 -9.22 9.19 6.12
C GLY A 121 -8.76 10.05 4.93
N LEU A 122 -7.71 9.65 4.21
CA LEU A 122 -7.31 10.32 2.97
C LEU A 122 -8.41 10.22 1.90
N ASP A 123 -9.10 9.08 1.81
CA ASP A 123 -10.20 8.90 0.87
C ASP A 123 -11.43 9.77 1.22
N MET A 124 -11.67 10.08 2.50
CA MET A 124 -12.71 11.04 2.91
C MET A 124 -12.46 12.46 2.42
N PHE A 125 -11.21 12.81 2.13
CA PHE A 125 -10.84 14.13 1.60
C PHE A 125 -10.90 14.22 0.08
N VAL A 126 -11.14 13.10 -0.62
CA VAL A 126 -11.29 13.10 -2.08
C VAL A 126 -12.55 13.89 -2.46
N GLY A 127 -12.40 14.83 -3.40
CA GLY A 127 -13.46 15.74 -3.84
C GLY A 127 -13.62 16.99 -2.96
N SER A 128 -12.89 17.11 -1.85
CA SER A 128 -12.89 18.31 -1.00
C SER A 128 -11.50 18.95 -0.89
N LEU A 129 -10.50 18.21 -0.39
CA LEU A 129 -9.11 18.68 -0.26
C LEU A 129 -8.15 18.03 -1.25
N LEU A 130 -8.49 16.83 -1.73
CA LEU A 130 -7.66 16.04 -2.63
C LEU A 130 -8.47 15.62 -3.86
N THR A 131 -7.78 15.44 -4.99
CA THR A 131 -8.29 14.60 -6.07
C THR A 131 -8.01 13.13 -5.77
N ALA A 132 -8.65 12.21 -6.52
CA ALA A 132 -8.37 10.78 -6.39
C ALA A 132 -6.89 10.46 -6.65
N ASP A 133 -6.29 11.09 -7.65
CA ASP A 133 -4.87 10.92 -8.00
C ASP A 133 -3.94 11.43 -6.91
N GLN A 134 -4.28 12.56 -6.28
CA GLN A 134 -3.50 13.12 -5.18
C GLN A 134 -3.56 12.22 -3.94
N ALA A 135 -4.74 11.71 -3.60
CA ALA A 135 -4.87 10.73 -2.51
C ALA A 135 -4.08 9.45 -2.82
N ALA A 136 -4.11 8.97 -4.07
CA ALA A 136 -3.30 7.84 -4.50
C ALA A 136 -1.79 8.12 -4.37
N ALA A 137 -1.32 9.32 -4.76
CA ALA A 137 0.08 9.70 -4.65
C ALA A 137 0.59 9.72 -3.19
N VAL A 138 -0.21 10.22 -2.25
CA VAL A 138 0.14 10.17 -0.81
C VAL A 138 0.15 8.73 -0.30
N LYS A 139 -0.85 7.93 -0.67
CA LYS A 139 -0.94 6.51 -0.31
C LYS A 139 0.22 5.68 -0.87
N ALA A 140 0.73 6.03 -2.05
CA ALA A 140 1.85 5.37 -2.69
C ALA A 140 3.18 5.55 -1.95
N LEU A 141 3.29 6.52 -1.04
CA LEU A 141 4.49 6.67 -0.20
C LEU A 141 4.75 5.41 0.65
N ALA A 142 3.70 4.71 1.07
CA ALA A 142 3.78 3.45 1.83
C ALA A 142 3.99 2.21 0.97
N GLU A 143 3.97 2.34 -0.36
CA GLU A 143 4.05 1.22 -1.27
C GLU A 143 5.51 0.80 -1.50
N THR A 144 5.75 -0.50 -1.42
CA THR A 144 7.04 -1.11 -1.72
C THR A 144 6.85 -2.21 -2.76
N PRO A 145 7.81 -2.43 -3.67
CA PRO A 145 7.74 -3.54 -4.60
C PRO A 145 7.55 -4.86 -3.83
N ASP A 146 6.50 -5.61 -4.17
CA ASP A 146 6.31 -6.98 -3.71
C ASP A 146 6.81 -7.91 -4.82
N VAL A 147 8.04 -8.38 -4.69
CA VAL A 147 8.71 -9.19 -5.72
C VAL A 147 8.98 -10.57 -5.15
N VAL A 148 8.42 -11.58 -5.81
CA VAL A 148 8.75 -12.98 -5.57
C VAL A 148 9.98 -13.31 -6.41
N THR A 149 11.04 -13.83 -5.80
CA THR A 149 12.23 -14.28 -6.52
C THR A 149 12.18 -15.78 -6.78
N ALA A 150 12.96 -16.26 -7.75
CA ALA A 150 13.14 -17.70 -7.97
C ALA A 150 13.66 -18.42 -6.70
N ALA A 151 14.47 -17.74 -5.89
CA ALA A 151 14.94 -18.29 -4.61
C ALA A 151 13.79 -18.48 -3.62
N ASP A 152 12.85 -17.52 -3.53
CA ASP A 152 11.67 -17.64 -2.67
C ASP A 152 10.78 -18.81 -3.10
N VAL A 153 10.60 -18.99 -4.42
CA VAL A 153 9.86 -20.13 -5.00
C VAL A 153 10.54 -21.46 -4.65
N SER A 154 11.86 -21.54 -4.83
CA SER A 154 12.64 -22.74 -4.51
C SER A 154 12.49 -23.12 -3.03
N VAL A 155 12.60 -22.14 -2.13
CA VAL A 155 12.39 -22.34 -0.68
C VAL A 155 10.96 -22.81 -0.41
N ALA A 156 9.95 -22.16 -0.98
CA ALA A 156 8.55 -22.51 -0.74
C ALA A 156 8.17 -23.92 -1.24
N LEU A 157 8.79 -24.39 -2.33
CA LEU A 157 8.47 -25.68 -2.93
C LEU A 157 9.27 -26.84 -2.35
N ARG A 158 10.51 -26.59 -1.89
CA ARG A 158 11.50 -27.65 -1.61
C ARG A 158 12.23 -27.55 -0.27
N VAL A 159 12.02 -26.50 0.50
CA VAL A 159 12.51 -26.46 1.88
C VAL A 159 11.32 -26.68 2.80
N GLU A 160 11.34 -27.76 3.59
CA GLU A 160 10.32 -27.99 4.61
C GLU A 160 10.38 -26.84 5.63
N VAL A 161 9.22 -26.22 5.88
CA VAL A 161 9.01 -25.18 6.91
C VAL A 161 8.23 -25.78 8.07
#